data_AF-A0A2D6W1B3-F1
#
_entry.id   AF-A0A2D6W1B3-F1
#
_cell.length_a   1.000
_cell.length_b   1.000
_cell.length_c   1.000
_cell.angle_alpha   90.00
_cell.angle_beta   90.00
_cell.angle_gamma   90.00
#
_symmetry.space_group_name_H-M   'P 1'
#
loop_
_entity.id
_entity.type
_entity.pdbx_description
1 polymer ?
#
loop_
_entity_poly.entity_id
_entity_poly.type
_entity_poly.pdbx_seq_one_letter_code
_entity_poly.pdbx_strand_id
1 'polypeptide(L)'
;MADQIQTLQEQVLQARSNGQKLNIVGGGTKSFMGRQGSAEAGTLSLAEHTGVVEYHPVELVLTVRAGTTLKEIEAVLAEQGQCLHFEPPHFGDASTIGGTLACNLSGPARPWTGSVRDQVLGIRLLNGKGEHLRFGGQVM
;
A
#
# COMPACT_ATOMS: atom_id res chain seq x y z
N MET A 1 12.21 7.81 -5.64
CA MET A 1 12.40 7.79 -4.17
C MET A 1 13.03 6.46 -3.77
N ALA A 2 13.68 6.40 -2.60
CA ALA A 2 14.49 5.25 -2.19
C ALA A 2 13.63 4.10 -1.62
N ASP A 3 14.13 2.87 -1.75
CA ASP A 3 13.60 1.74 -1.00
C ASP A 3 13.91 1.92 0.50
N GLN A 4 12.89 1.85 1.35
CA GLN A 4 12.98 2.08 2.80
C GLN A 4 12.77 0.79 3.60
N ILE A 5 12.76 -0.38 2.96
CA ILE A 5 12.42 -1.64 3.63
C ILE A 5 13.31 -1.94 4.84
N GLN A 6 14.61 -1.64 4.77
CA GLN A 6 15.55 -1.85 5.88
C GLN A 6 15.21 -0.96 7.07
N THR A 7 14.99 0.34 6.85
CA THR A 7 14.59 1.29 7.89
C THR A 7 13.26 0.91 8.54
N LEU A 8 12.27 0.49 7.74
CA LEU A 8 10.98 0.02 8.26
C LEU A 8 11.16 -1.27 9.10
N GLN A 9 12.02 -2.19 8.65
CA GLN A 9 12.33 -3.41 9.37
C GLN A 9 13.00 -3.14 10.71
N GLU A 10 13.98 -2.22 10.76
CA GLU A 10 14.65 -1.79 11.98
C GLU A 10 13.67 -1.19 12.99
N GLN A 11 12.76 -0.31 12.55
CA GLN A 11 11.72 0.26 13.42
C GLN A 11 10.80 -0.80 14.01
N VAL A 12 10.41 -1.80 13.21
CA VAL A 12 9.59 -2.92 13.70
C VAL A 12 10.34 -3.76 14.74
N LEU A 13 11.62 -4.06 14.49
CA LEU A 13 12.45 -4.83 15.42
C LEU A 13 12.68 -4.08 16.74
N GLN A 14 12.93 -2.77 16.68
CA GLN A 14 13.09 -1.91 17.86
C GLN A 14 11.79 -1.81 18.67
N ALA A 15 10.65 -1.61 18.00
CA ALA A 15 9.36 -1.58 18.69
C ALA A 15 9.08 -2.93 19.38
N ARG A 16 9.39 -4.04 18.70
CA ARG A 16 9.25 -5.39 19.26
C ARG A 16 10.15 -5.60 20.48
N SER A 17 11.42 -5.19 20.44
CA SER A 17 12.33 -5.33 21.60
C SER A 17 11.85 -4.52 22.80
N ASN A 18 11.20 -3.37 22.55
CA ASN A 18 10.74 -2.45 23.59
C ASN A 18 9.31 -2.75 24.06
N GLY A 19 8.62 -3.74 23.48
CA GLY A 19 7.20 -3.99 23.75
C GLY A 19 6.29 -2.82 23.32
N GLN A 20 6.76 -1.96 22.42
CA GLN A 20 6.05 -0.76 21.98
C GLN A 20 5.06 -1.11 20.86
N LYS A 21 3.82 -0.63 20.99
CA LYS A 21 2.81 -0.74 19.93
C LYS A 21 3.13 0.22 18.79
N LEU A 22 2.74 -0.16 17.58
CA LEU A 22 2.89 0.68 16.38
C LEU A 22 1.54 0.94 15.72
N ASN A 23 1.30 2.18 15.33
CA ASN A 23 0.26 2.60 14.39
C ASN A 23 0.88 2.65 12.99
N ILE A 24 0.39 1.81 12.07
CA ILE A 24 0.86 1.80 10.68
C ILE A 24 0.10 2.89 9.91
N VAL A 25 0.82 3.82 9.30
CA VAL A 25 0.22 4.99 8.63
C VAL A 25 0.76 5.09 7.21
N GLY A 26 -0.14 5.04 6.22
CA GLY A 26 0.15 5.46 4.84
C GLY A 26 0.18 6.98 4.73
N GLY A 27 -0.69 7.55 3.90
CA GLY A 27 -0.90 9.01 3.89
C GLY A 27 -1.98 9.52 4.86
N GLY A 28 -2.43 8.70 5.81
CA GLY A 28 -3.34 9.13 6.90
C GLY A 28 -4.78 9.47 6.52
N THR A 29 -5.15 9.43 5.23
CA THR A 29 -6.46 9.89 4.73
C THR A 29 -7.67 9.08 5.18
N LYS A 30 -7.45 7.91 5.77
CA LYS A 30 -8.49 6.94 6.17
C LYS A 30 -8.50 6.67 7.68
N SER A 31 -7.87 7.54 8.49
CA SER A 31 -7.77 7.38 9.96
C SER A 31 -9.12 7.37 10.68
N PHE A 32 -10.17 7.92 10.05
CA PHE A 32 -11.54 7.88 10.56
C PHE A 32 -12.17 6.48 10.47
N MET A 33 -11.62 5.57 9.66
CA MET A 33 -12.15 4.23 9.46
C MET A 33 -11.60 3.24 10.49
N GLY A 34 -12.49 2.43 11.06
CA GLY A 34 -12.11 1.34 11.97
C GLY A 34 -11.75 1.82 13.38
N ARG A 35 -10.83 1.11 14.02
CA ARG A 35 -10.43 1.39 15.40
C ARG A 35 -9.44 2.56 15.43
N GLN A 36 -9.69 3.51 16.32
CA GLN A 36 -8.74 4.59 16.62
C GLN A 36 -7.40 4.01 17.09
N GLY A 37 -6.31 4.52 16.52
CA GLY A 37 -4.96 4.16 16.93
C GLY A 37 -4.73 4.52 18.41
N SER A 38 -3.83 3.79 19.07
CA SER A 38 -3.45 4.14 20.44
C SER A 38 -2.56 5.39 20.41
N ALA A 39 -2.88 6.40 21.22
CA ALA A 39 -2.06 7.61 21.33
C ALA A 39 -0.65 7.33 21.88
N GLU A 40 -0.48 6.22 22.59
CA GLU A 40 0.79 5.78 23.18
C GLU A 40 1.64 4.93 22.21
N ALA A 41 1.08 4.53 21.06
CA ALA A 41 1.79 3.75 20.05
C ALA A 41 2.68 4.65 19.18
N GLY A 42 3.86 4.17 18.83
CA GLY A 42 4.73 4.83 17.86
C GLY A 42 4.13 4.80 16.46
N THR A 43 4.52 5.71 15.58
CA THR A 43 4.05 5.74 14.19
C THR A 43 5.04 5.03 13.28
N LEU A 44 4.58 4.02 12.53
CA LEU A 44 5.31 3.41 11.42
C LEU A 44 4.76 4.00 10.11
N SER A 45 5.43 5.03 9.60
CA SER A 45 5.01 5.74 8.39
C SER A 45 5.49 5.02 7.13
N LEU A 46 4.60 4.86 6.15
CA LEU A 46 4.90 4.37 4.80
C LEU A 46 4.93 5.50 3.77
N ALA A 47 4.69 6.76 4.16
CA ALA A 47 4.48 7.88 3.24
C ALA A 47 5.68 8.17 2.31
N GLU A 48 6.90 7.81 2.73
CA GLU A 48 8.12 7.99 1.94
C GLU A 48 8.54 6.72 1.16
N HIS A 49 7.93 5.58 1.47
CA HIS A 49 8.16 4.33 0.75
C HIS A 49 7.28 4.28 -0.51
N THR A 50 7.64 5.09 -1.51
CA THR A 50 6.82 5.37 -2.70
C THR A 50 7.55 5.08 -4.02
N GLY A 51 6.75 5.03 -5.08
CA GLY A 51 7.19 4.90 -6.46
C GLY A 51 6.88 3.55 -7.06
N VAL A 52 6.86 3.55 -8.39
CA VAL A 52 6.77 2.36 -9.23
C VAL A 52 8.08 1.57 -9.14
N VAL A 53 7.96 0.27 -8.86
CA VAL A 53 9.09 -0.68 -8.84
C VAL A 53 9.25 -1.30 -10.22
N GLU A 54 8.15 -1.70 -10.82
CA GLU A 54 8.10 -2.36 -12.13
C GLU A 54 6.75 -2.09 -12.78
N TYR A 55 6.72 -1.85 -14.09
CA TYR A 55 5.50 -1.64 -14.85
C TYR A 55 5.63 -2.26 -16.23
N HIS A 56 4.73 -3.20 -16.54
CA HIS A 56 4.59 -3.87 -17.82
C HIS A 56 3.23 -3.52 -18.44
N PRO A 57 3.14 -2.43 -19.24
CA PRO A 57 1.86 -1.94 -19.74
C PRO A 57 1.10 -2.96 -20.60
N VAL A 58 1.81 -3.75 -21.42
CA VAL A 58 1.19 -4.76 -22.30
C VAL A 58 0.58 -5.90 -21.47
N GLU A 59 1.23 -6.27 -20.37
CA GLU A 59 0.78 -7.35 -19.48
C GLU A 59 -0.23 -6.86 -18.44
N LEU A 60 -0.49 -5.55 -18.36
CA LEU A 60 -1.33 -4.91 -17.34
C LEU A 60 -0.86 -5.20 -15.91
N VAL A 61 0.45 -5.31 -15.71
CA VAL A 61 1.08 -5.58 -14.42
C VAL A 61 1.83 -4.36 -13.91
N LEU A 62 1.48 -3.91 -12.71
CA LEU A 62 2.12 -2.80 -12.02
C LEU A 62 2.53 -3.23 -10.60
N THR A 63 3.83 -3.12 -10.30
CA THR A 63 4.37 -3.28 -8.95
C THR A 63 4.74 -1.91 -8.40
N VAL A 64 4.13 -1.53 -7.27
CA VAL A 64 4.32 -0.23 -6.62
C VAL A 64 4.61 -0.40 -5.14
N ARG A 65 5.33 0.55 -4.56
CA ARG A 65 5.53 0.59 -3.11
C ARG A 65 4.27 1.06 -2.40
N ALA A 66 4.05 0.59 -1.17
CA ALA A 66 2.80 0.79 -0.43
C ALA A 66 2.45 2.27 -0.15
N GLY A 67 3.45 3.15 -0.06
CA GLY A 67 3.27 4.59 0.12
C GLY A 67 2.90 5.37 -1.14
N THR A 68 2.98 4.75 -2.32
CA THR A 68 2.69 5.42 -3.58
C THR A 68 1.25 5.92 -3.59
N THR A 69 1.05 7.19 -3.95
CA THR A 69 -0.28 7.80 -3.97
C THR A 69 -1.10 7.25 -5.14
N LEU A 70 -2.42 7.19 -4.97
CA LEU A 70 -3.34 6.83 -6.05
C LEU A 70 -3.18 7.78 -7.24
N LYS A 71 -3.02 9.08 -6.96
CA LYS A 71 -2.79 10.11 -7.97
C LYS A 71 -1.54 9.87 -8.82
N GLU A 72 -0.42 9.49 -8.18
CA GLU A 72 0.81 9.15 -8.88
C GLU A 72 0.64 7.91 -9.76
N ILE A 73 -0.03 6.88 -9.24
CA ILE A 73 -0.32 5.65 -9.99
C ILE A 73 -1.20 5.95 -11.21
N GLU A 74 -2.28 6.70 -11.01
CA GLU A 74 -3.21 7.09 -12.08
C GLU A 74 -2.52 7.92 -13.17
N ALA A 75 -1.59 8.82 -12.79
CA ALA A 75 -0.80 9.56 -13.76
C ALA A 75 0.06 8.63 -14.64
N VAL A 76 0.77 7.67 -14.03
CA VAL A 76 1.58 6.68 -14.76
C VAL A 76 0.72 5.79 -15.66
N LEU A 77 -0.44 5.36 -15.19
CA LEU A 77 -1.36 4.54 -15.98
C LEU A 77 -1.97 5.34 -17.15
N ALA A 78 -2.31 6.61 -16.93
CA ALA A 78 -2.89 7.48 -17.95
C ALA A 78 -1.95 7.71 -19.14
N GLU A 79 -0.63 7.72 -18.93
CA GLU A 79 0.36 7.78 -20.02
C GLU A 79 0.23 6.61 -21.02
N GLN A 80 -0.37 5.49 -20.59
CA GLN A 80 -0.63 4.31 -21.42
C GLN A 80 -2.12 4.11 -21.72
N GLY A 81 -2.97 5.08 -21.37
CA GLY A 81 -4.43 4.96 -21.52
C GLY A 81 -5.07 3.90 -20.61
N GLN A 82 -4.44 3.61 -19.47
CA GLN A 82 -4.86 2.57 -18.52
C GLN A 82 -5.43 3.18 -17.24
N CYS A 83 -6.13 2.36 -16.45
CA CYS A 83 -6.69 2.77 -15.15
C CYS A 83 -6.72 1.60 -14.15
N LEU A 84 -6.90 1.95 -12.86
CA LEU A 84 -7.18 0.98 -11.81
C LEU A 84 -8.65 0.53 -11.91
N HIS A 85 -8.88 -0.72 -12.32
CA HIS A 85 -10.22 -1.23 -12.63
C HIS A 85 -11.16 -1.31 -11.42
N PHE A 86 -10.60 -1.38 -10.20
CA PHE A 86 -11.39 -1.38 -8.95
C PHE A 86 -11.78 0.02 -8.47
N GLU A 87 -11.47 1.08 -9.25
CA GLU A 87 -11.91 2.47 -9.03
C GLU A 87 -11.77 2.95 -7.58
N PRO A 88 -10.56 2.97 -7.00
CA PRO A 88 -10.41 3.27 -5.58
C PRO A 88 -10.95 4.66 -5.22
N PRO A 89 -11.79 4.78 -4.18
CA PRO A 89 -12.21 6.08 -3.69
C PRO A 89 -11.03 6.88 -3.13
N HIS A 90 -10.96 8.15 -3.51
CA HIS A 90 -9.97 9.11 -3.03
C HIS A 90 -10.49 9.83 -1.79
N PHE A 91 -9.86 9.60 -0.63
CA PHE A 91 -10.18 10.29 0.63
C PHE A 91 -9.24 11.48 0.89
N GLY A 92 -8.65 12.04 -0.16
CA GLY A 92 -7.67 13.12 -0.14
C GLY A 92 -6.42 12.81 -0.97
N ASP A 93 -5.64 13.84 -1.30
CA ASP A 93 -4.46 13.76 -2.20
C ASP A 93 -3.38 12.78 -1.70
N ALA A 94 -3.28 12.59 -0.38
CA ALA A 94 -2.34 11.65 0.22
C ALA A 94 -2.87 10.20 0.27
N SER A 95 -3.95 9.86 -0.43
CA SER A 95 -4.45 8.48 -0.45
C SER A 95 -3.44 7.55 -1.12
N THR A 96 -2.94 6.55 -0.38
CA THR A 96 -1.92 5.61 -0.89
C THR A 96 -2.51 4.26 -1.26
N ILE A 97 -1.85 3.55 -2.18
CA ILE A 97 -2.26 2.20 -2.61
C ILE A 97 -2.23 1.19 -1.46
N GLY A 98 -1.23 1.26 -0.58
CA GLY A 98 -1.13 0.40 0.60
C GLY A 98 -2.27 0.63 1.58
N GLY A 99 -2.66 1.88 1.80
CA GLY A 99 -3.83 2.21 2.63
C GLY A 99 -5.15 1.74 2.00
N THR A 100 -5.28 1.89 0.69
CA THR A 100 -6.44 1.41 -0.06
C THR A 100 -6.61 -0.11 0.02
N LEU A 101 -5.51 -0.86 -0.12
CA LEU A 101 -5.50 -2.31 0.06
C LEU A 101 -5.81 -2.71 1.52
N ALA A 102 -5.17 -2.06 2.49
CA ALA A 102 -5.37 -2.34 3.92
C ALA A 102 -6.84 -2.12 4.36
N CYS A 103 -7.52 -1.13 3.78
CA CYS A 103 -8.93 -0.86 4.03
C CYS A 103 -9.89 -1.62 3.09
N ASN A 104 -9.38 -2.39 2.14
CA ASN A 104 -10.14 -3.09 1.08
C ASN A 104 -11.16 -2.17 0.37
N LEU A 105 -10.73 -0.97 0.02
CA LEU A 105 -11.59 0.04 -0.62
C LEU A 105 -11.60 -0.14 -2.14
N SER A 106 -12.81 -0.21 -2.69
CA SER A 106 -13.06 -0.33 -4.14
C SER A 106 -14.32 0.47 -4.48
N GLY A 107 -14.37 0.98 -5.69
CA GLY A 107 -15.42 1.86 -6.18
C GLY A 107 -16.72 1.15 -6.54
N PRO A 108 -17.70 1.92 -7.04
CA PRO A 108 -19.04 1.43 -7.35
C PRO A 108 -19.07 0.30 -8.37
N ALA A 109 -18.10 0.20 -9.29
CA ALA A 109 -18.05 -0.87 -10.27
C ALA A 109 -17.64 -2.24 -9.71
N ARG A 110 -17.31 -2.34 -8.41
CA ARG A 110 -16.87 -3.59 -7.75
C ARG A 110 -17.70 -4.85 -8.10
N PRO A 111 -19.04 -4.81 -8.23
CA PRO A 111 -19.82 -6.00 -8.64
C PRO A 111 -19.48 -6.53 -10.04
N TRP A 112 -18.90 -5.71 -10.91
CA TRP A 112 -18.56 -6.04 -12.29
C TRP A 112 -17.06 -6.12 -12.54
N THR A 113 -16.26 -5.26 -11.90
CA THR A 113 -14.81 -5.15 -12.14
C THR A 113 -13.94 -5.74 -11.02
N GLY A 114 -14.58 -6.29 -9.99
CA GLY A 114 -13.91 -6.86 -8.83
C GLY A 114 -13.41 -5.82 -7.83
N SER A 115 -12.87 -6.30 -6.73
CA SER A 115 -12.28 -5.49 -5.66
C SER A 115 -10.77 -5.33 -5.83
N VAL A 116 -10.18 -4.43 -5.04
CA VAL A 116 -8.72 -4.29 -4.93
C VAL A 116 -8.06 -5.64 -4.64
N ARG A 117 -8.67 -6.49 -3.78
CA ARG A 117 -8.15 -7.83 -3.47
C ARG A 117 -8.13 -8.74 -4.68
N ASP A 118 -9.11 -8.64 -5.58
CA ASP A 118 -9.20 -9.50 -6.75
C ASP A 118 -8.14 -9.15 -7.80
N GLN A 119 -7.54 -7.95 -7.70
CA GLN A 119 -6.51 -7.45 -8.61
C GLN A 119 -5.09 -7.55 -8.04
N VAL A 120 -4.91 -7.96 -6.77
CA VAL A 120 -3.57 -8.17 -6.19
C VAL A 120 -3.01 -9.52 -6.63
N LEU A 121 -1.98 -9.49 -7.47
CA LEU A 121 -1.25 -10.68 -7.92
C LEU A 121 -0.21 -11.17 -6.88
N GLY A 122 0.32 -10.25 -6.06
CA GLY A 122 1.31 -10.55 -5.04
C GLY A 122 1.60 -9.36 -4.14
N ILE A 123 2.25 -9.63 -3.01
CA ILE A 123 2.63 -8.60 -2.02
C ILE A 123 3.98 -8.93 -1.37
N ARG A 124 4.73 -7.88 -1.07
CA ARG A 124 5.84 -7.91 -0.12
C ARG A 124 5.33 -7.41 1.23
N LEU A 125 5.47 -8.22 2.27
CA LEU A 125 4.92 -7.96 3.59
C LEU A 125 6.03 -7.96 4.63
N LEU A 126 6.15 -6.88 5.40
CA LEU A 126 6.93 -6.87 6.63
C LEU A 126 6.00 -7.19 7.80
N ASN A 127 6.26 -8.30 8.51
CA ASN A 127 5.43 -8.70 9.64
C ASN A 127 5.96 -8.15 10.99
N GLY A 128 5.20 -8.33 12.07
CA GLY A 128 5.59 -7.87 13.41
C GLY A 128 6.80 -8.58 14.02
N LYS A 129 7.36 -9.60 13.36
CA LYS A 129 8.63 -10.23 13.75
C LYS A 129 9.83 -9.57 13.07
N GLY A 130 9.62 -8.64 12.14
CA GLY A 130 10.65 -8.07 11.29
C GLY A 130 11.03 -8.97 10.12
N GLU A 131 10.19 -9.96 9.76
CA GLU A 131 10.44 -10.84 8.61
C GLU A 131 9.88 -10.18 7.34
N HIS A 132 10.70 -10.13 6.29
CA HIS A 132 10.28 -9.66 4.96
C HIS A 132 9.81 -10.85 4.13
N LEU A 133 8.49 -10.98 4.02
CA LEU A 133 7.79 -12.09 3.38
C LEU A 133 7.39 -11.73 1.95
N ARG A 134 7.41 -12.74 1.07
CA ARG A 134 6.97 -12.66 -0.32
C ARG A 134 5.78 -13.58 -0.53
N PHE A 135 4.67 -13.02 -1.00
CA PHE A 135 3.48 -13.76 -1.39
C PHE A 135 3.12 -13.44 -2.84
N GLY A 136 2.57 -14.43 -3.53
CA GLY A 136 2.33 -14.35 -4.98
C GLY A 136 3.60 -14.54 -5.82
N GLY A 137 3.40 -14.75 -7.11
CA GLY A 137 4.46 -14.94 -8.08
C GLY A 137 4.10 -14.24 -9.39
N GLN A 138 5.12 -13.76 -10.10
CA GLN A 138 4.96 -13.42 -11.51
C GLN A 138 5.01 -14.75 -12.27
N VAL A 139 3.95 -15.07 -12.99
CA VAL A 139 3.99 -16.10 -14.02
C VAL A 139 4.46 -15.37 -15.27
N MET A 140 5.72 -15.56 -15.65
CA MET A 140 6.24 -15.14 -16.96
C MET A 140 5.72 -16.08 -18.03
#